data_AF-A0A6G0UC84-F1
#
_entry.id   AF-A0A6G0UC84-F1
#
_cell.length_a   1.000
_cell.length_b   1.000
_cell.length_c   1.000
_cell.angle_alpha   90.00
_cell.angle_beta   90.00
_cell.angle_gamma   90.00
#
_symmetry.space_group_name_H-M   'P 1'
#
loop_
_entity.id
_entity.type
_entity.pdbx_description
1 polymer ?
#
loop_
_entity_poly.entity_id
_entity_poly.type
_entity_poly.pdbx_seq_one_letter_code
_entity_poly.pdbx_strand_id
1 'polypeptide(L)'
;MQDDTKEKFVLTVADVFQHPSLTAMAEHMVECSERKVSDFQKQKVSERLYGSNVDQQSHVKEQLIKELSHLSIHMERVEDIYPASPVQHGMLVEMEKSTQQTNYLSQLKYEINGEIDIAAFQQAWQQFYHLSNPSNCVEDIRL
;
A
#
# COMPACT_ATOMS: atom_id res chain seq x y z
N MET A 1 4.54 -26.62 33.03
CA MET A 1 5.63 -25.90 32.36
C MET A 1 6.07 -26.77 31.19
N GLN A 2 5.34 -26.68 30.08
CA GLN A 2 5.71 -27.32 28.81
C GLN A 2 6.08 -26.18 27.88
N ASP A 3 7.32 -26.25 27.43
CA ASP A 3 7.96 -25.28 26.54
C ASP A 3 7.43 -25.54 25.13
N ASP A 4 6.39 -24.81 24.72
CA ASP A 4 5.89 -24.78 23.34
C ASP A 4 6.92 -24.07 22.45
N THR A 5 8.03 -24.76 22.18
CA THR A 5 9.02 -24.33 21.20
C THR A 5 8.37 -24.42 19.82
N LYS A 6 7.80 -23.31 19.33
CA LYS A 6 7.25 -23.22 17.97
C LYS A 6 8.39 -23.45 16.97
N GLU A 7 8.47 -24.65 16.40
CA GLU A 7 9.32 -24.93 15.24
C GLU A 7 8.90 -24.01 14.09
N LYS A 8 9.83 -23.21 13.58
CA LYS A 8 9.57 -22.24 12.52
C LYS A 8 9.79 -22.92 11.17
N PHE A 9 8.70 -23.16 10.45
CA PHE A 9 8.74 -23.68 9.08
C PHE A 9 8.45 -22.59 8.06
N VAL A 10 9.07 -22.67 6.89
CA VAL A 10 8.80 -21.78 5.75
C VAL A 10 7.99 -22.53 4.70
N LEU A 11 6.83 -21.97 4.36
CA LEU A 11 5.98 -22.41 3.27
C LEU A 11 5.61 -21.20 2.41
N THR A 12 5.82 -21.28 1.10
CA THR A 12 5.42 -20.21 0.17
C THR A 12 3.99 -20.40 -0.32
N VAL A 13 3.39 -19.34 -0.86
CA VAL A 13 2.08 -19.44 -1.53
C VAL A 13 2.15 -20.44 -2.70
N ALA A 14 3.27 -20.49 -3.43
CA ALA A 14 3.46 -21.45 -4.53
C ALA A 14 3.44 -22.90 -4.04
N ASP A 15 4.10 -23.18 -2.91
CA ASP A 15 4.13 -24.53 -2.32
C ASP A 15 2.71 -25.00 -1.96
N VAL A 16 1.87 -24.11 -1.44
CA VAL A 16 0.45 -24.41 -1.13
C VAL A 16 -0.34 -24.78 -2.40
N PHE A 17 -0.14 -24.05 -3.50
CA PHE A 17 -0.83 -24.34 -4.76
C PHE A 17 -0.32 -25.59 -5.47
N GLN A 18 0.98 -25.88 -5.37
CA GLN A 18 1.60 -27.06 -5.98
C GLN A 18 1.34 -28.34 -5.17
N HIS A 19 1.15 -28.21 -3.86
CA HIS A 19 0.94 -29.32 -2.93
C HIS A 19 -0.34 -29.09 -2.11
N PRO A 20 -1.55 -29.26 -2.67
CA PRO A 20 -2.80 -28.87 -2.02
C PRO A 20 -3.25 -29.77 -0.86
N SER A 21 -2.52 -30.84 -0.54
CA SER A 21 -2.80 -31.70 0.61
C SER A 21 -1.86 -31.38 1.77
N LEU A 22 -2.37 -31.41 3.00
CA LEU A 22 -1.56 -31.11 4.20
C LEU A 22 -0.33 -32.02 4.32
N THR A 23 -0.47 -33.29 3.94
CA THR A 23 0.63 -34.25 3.91
C THR A 23 1.70 -33.84 2.90
N ALA A 24 1.32 -33.46 1.68
CA ALA A 24 2.28 -33.01 0.67
C ALA A 24 2.90 -31.65 1.04
N MET A 25 2.15 -30.74 1.67
CA MET A 25 2.74 -29.49 2.20
C MET A 25 3.79 -29.80 3.26
N ALA A 26 3.50 -30.70 4.20
CA ALA A 26 4.42 -31.07 5.28
C ALA A 26 5.72 -31.71 4.74
N GLU A 27 5.66 -32.48 3.66
CA GLU A 27 6.83 -33.05 2.99
C GLU A 27 7.71 -31.98 2.32
N HIS A 28 7.13 -30.83 1.95
CA HIS A 28 7.81 -29.71 1.30
C HIS A 28 8.14 -28.55 2.26
N MET A 29 7.76 -28.64 3.53
CA MET A 29 8.13 -27.70 4.58
C MET A 29 9.61 -27.86 4.93
N VAL A 30 10.34 -26.74 4.95
CA VAL A 30 11.75 -26.70 5.36
C VAL A 30 11.84 -25.89 6.65
N GLU A 31 12.65 -26.37 7.59
CA GLU A 31 12.93 -25.66 8.84
C GLU A 31 13.63 -24.32 8.54
N CYS A 32 13.26 -23.25 9.24
CA CYS A 32 13.78 -21.89 9.03
C CYS A 32 15.31 -21.77 9.10
N SER A 33 16.01 -22.77 9.63
CA SER A 33 17.47 -22.83 9.74
C SER A 33 18.17 -23.07 8.40
N GLU A 34 17.51 -23.70 7.43
CA GLU A 34 18.15 -24.13 6.16
C GLU A 34 17.77 -23.25 4.96
N ARG A 35 16.56 -22.69 4.93
CA ARG A 35 16.20 -21.66 3.95
C ARG A 35 16.59 -20.30 4.52
N LYS A 36 17.72 -19.74 4.08
CA LYS A 36 17.97 -18.32 4.30
C LYS A 36 16.75 -17.58 3.77
N VAL A 37 16.13 -16.74 4.60
CA VAL A 37 15.16 -15.74 4.16
C VAL A 37 15.78 -14.77 3.11
N SER A 38 17.08 -14.94 2.75
CA SER A 38 17.72 -14.34 1.58
C SER A 38 17.26 -14.89 0.23
N ASP A 39 16.63 -16.06 0.18
CA ASP A 39 16.24 -16.73 -1.07
C ASP A 39 14.77 -16.51 -1.44
N PHE A 40 13.98 -16.00 -0.49
CA PHE A 40 13.04 -14.96 -0.90
C PHE A 40 13.94 -13.87 -1.40
N GLN A 41 14.17 -13.84 -2.71
CA GLN A 41 14.67 -12.66 -3.36
C GLN A 41 13.90 -11.54 -2.69
N LYS A 42 14.60 -10.76 -1.86
CA LYS A 42 14.35 -9.34 -1.77
C LYS A 42 14.41 -8.97 -3.24
N GLN A 43 13.27 -9.07 -3.92
CA GLN A 43 13.10 -8.48 -5.20
C GLN A 43 13.42 -7.06 -4.84
N LYS A 44 14.61 -6.67 -5.28
CA LYS A 44 15.37 -5.51 -4.82
C LYS A 44 14.67 -4.32 -5.46
N VAL A 45 13.41 -4.14 -5.08
CA VAL A 45 12.53 -3.06 -5.48
C VAL A 45 12.97 -1.84 -4.67
N SER A 46 13.36 -2.01 -3.40
CA SER A 46 13.75 -0.91 -2.53
C SER A 46 15.12 -0.29 -2.83
N GLU A 47 16.14 -1.03 -3.27
CA GLU A 47 17.49 -0.45 -3.45
C GLU A 47 17.70 0.23 -4.82
N ARG A 48 16.77 0.12 -5.77
CA ARG A 48 16.88 0.81 -7.07
C ARG A 48 16.11 2.14 -7.15
N LEU A 49 15.35 2.48 -6.11
CA LEU A 49 14.48 3.66 -6.14
C LEU A 49 15.12 4.91 -5.50
N TYR A 50 16.15 4.74 -4.67
CA TYR A 50 17.08 5.82 -4.40
C TYR A 50 18.21 5.73 -5.40
N GLY A 51 18.14 6.57 -6.44
CA GLY A 51 19.23 6.78 -7.38
C GLY A 51 20.52 7.00 -6.60
N SER A 52 21.43 6.03 -6.71
CA SER A 52 22.81 6.13 -6.26
C SER A 52 23.56 7.08 -7.19
N ASN A 53 23.20 8.35 -7.17
CA ASN A 53 23.91 9.48 -7.76
C ASN A 53 23.56 10.71 -6.94
N VAL A 54 24.47 11.09 -6.04
CA VAL A 54 24.34 12.22 -5.11
C VAL A 54 24.07 13.55 -5.85
N ASP A 55 24.45 13.65 -7.12
CA ASP A 55 24.24 14.85 -7.96
C ASP A 55 22.80 14.97 -8.52
N GLN A 56 22.04 13.88 -8.61
CA GLN A 56 20.66 13.89 -9.14
C GLN A 56 19.61 14.25 -8.08
N GLN A 57 19.97 14.19 -6.79
CA GLN A 57 19.03 14.43 -5.69
C GLN A 57 18.63 15.90 -5.56
N SER A 58 19.50 16.83 -5.92
CA SER A 58 19.22 18.28 -5.85
C SER A 58 18.13 18.71 -6.85
N HIS A 59 18.22 18.24 -8.10
CA HIS A 59 17.23 18.57 -9.14
C HIS A 59 15.86 17.95 -8.86
N VAL A 60 15.84 16.70 -8.38
CA VAL A 60 14.59 16.01 -8.01
C VAL A 60 13.92 16.71 -6.83
N LYS A 61 14.69 17.18 -5.84
CA LYS A 61 14.15 17.91 -4.68
C LYS A 61 13.52 19.25 -5.10
N GLU A 62 14.16 20.01 -5.98
CA GLU A 62 13.61 21.27 -6.50
C GLU A 62 12.32 21.04 -7.26
N GLN A 63 12.28 20.04 -8.14
CA GLN A 63 11.08 19.68 -8.88
C GLN A 63 9.97 19.23 -7.94
N LEU A 64 10.29 18.42 -6.92
CA LEU A 64 9.31 17.98 -5.93
C LEU A 64 8.73 19.15 -5.12
N ILE A 65 9.55 20.08 -4.65
CA ILE A 65 9.08 21.27 -3.92
C ILE A 65 8.11 22.08 -4.80
N LYS A 66 8.42 22.22 -6.09
CA LYS A 66 7.54 22.88 -7.04
C LYS A 66 6.20 22.14 -7.18
N GLU A 67 6.20 20.83 -7.39
CA GLU A 67 4.96 20.05 -7.52
C GLU A 67 4.13 20.08 -6.22
N LEU A 68 4.76 19.92 -5.06
CA LEU A 68 4.08 20.00 -3.76
C LEU A 68 3.46 21.38 -3.51
N SER A 69 4.13 22.45 -3.96
CA SER A 69 3.58 23.80 -3.85
C SER A 69 2.28 24.00 -4.64
N HIS A 70 2.14 23.34 -5.79
CA HIS A 70 0.88 23.34 -6.56
C HIS A 70 -0.26 22.63 -5.82
N LEU A 71 0.07 21.69 -4.92
CA LEU A 71 -0.88 20.95 -4.09
C LEU A 71 -1.13 21.61 -2.72
N SER A 72 -0.59 22.81 -2.47
CA SER A 72 -0.63 23.48 -1.16
C SER A 72 0.00 22.64 -0.02
N ILE A 73 0.94 21.77 -0.36
CA ILE A 73 1.70 20.96 0.61
C ILE A 73 3.08 21.59 0.79
N HIS A 74 3.39 21.94 2.03
CA HIS A 74 4.71 22.44 2.42
C HIS A 74 5.67 21.27 2.66
N MET A 75 6.91 21.37 2.14
CA MET A 75 7.92 20.32 2.28
C MET A 75 8.22 20.01 3.75
N GLU A 76 8.11 21.00 4.64
CA GLU A 76 8.29 20.86 6.08
C GLU A 76 7.25 19.95 6.75
N ARG A 77 6.11 19.71 6.07
CA ARG A 77 5.07 18.76 6.52
C ARG A 77 5.27 17.35 5.97
N VAL A 78 6.23 17.14 5.07
CA VAL A 78 6.52 15.84 4.47
C VAL A 78 7.50 15.10 5.36
N GLU A 79 7.06 14.01 5.97
CA GLU A 79 7.92 13.15 6.81
C GLU A 79 8.85 12.27 5.96
N ASP A 80 8.32 11.67 4.89
CA ASP A 80 9.07 10.76 4.02
C ASP A 80 8.41 10.64 2.64
N ILE A 81 9.15 10.18 1.63
CA ILE A 81 8.70 10.01 0.25
C ILE A 81 8.94 8.56 -0.17
N TYR A 82 7.86 7.79 -0.20
CA TYR A 82 7.91 6.40 -0.65
C TYR A 82 7.66 6.32 -2.15
N PRO A 83 8.51 5.57 -2.89
CA PRO A 83 8.25 5.32 -4.30
C PRO A 83 7.02 4.43 -4.45
N ALA A 84 6.25 4.63 -5.51
CA ALA A 84 5.11 3.78 -5.82
C ALA A 84 5.56 2.32 -6.05
N SER A 85 4.75 1.37 -5.59
CA SER A 85 4.93 -0.05 -5.94
C SER A 85 4.73 -0.27 -7.45
N PRO A 86 5.19 -1.39 -8.02
CA PRO A 86 5.00 -1.69 -9.44
C PRO A 86 3.53 -1.64 -9.89
N VAL A 87 2.60 -2.10 -9.02
CA VAL A 87 1.15 -2.05 -9.30
C VAL A 87 0.65 -0.61 -9.30
N GLN A 88 1.06 0.21 -8.33
CA GLN A 88 0.69 1.63 -8.28
C GLN A 88 1.22 2.39 -9.51
N HIS A 89 2.44 2.10 -9.97
CA HIS A 89 2.96 2.67 -11.22
C HIS A 89 2.12 2.26 -12.43
N GLY A 90 1.79 0.97 -12.57
CA GLY A 90 0.95 0.48 -13.67
C GLY A 90 -0.42 1.17 -13.70
N MET A 91 -1.03 1.35 -12.52
CA MET A 91 -2.30 2.03 -12.34
C MET A 91 -2.22 3.51 -12.76
N LEU A 92 -1.19 4.23 -12.33
CA LEU A 92 -0.98 5.64 -12.70
C LEU A 92 -0.79 5.83 -14.22
N VAL A 93 0.03 4.97 -14.84
CA VAL A 93 0.26 5.01 -16.29
C VAL A 93 -1.02 4.77 -17.08
N GLU A 94 -1.86 3.85 -16.62
CA GLU A 94 -3.12 3.54 -17.28
C GLU A 94 -4.17 4.64 -17.03
N MET A 95 -4.19 5.26 -15.84
CA MET A 95 -5.01 6.45 -15.57
C MET A 95 -4.67 7.62 -16.48
N GLU A 96 -3.38 7.87 -16.73
CA GLU A 96 -2.93 8.95 -17.62
C GLU A 96 -3.33 8.71 -19.09
N LYS A 97 -3.30 7.46 -19.54
CA LYS A 97 -3.66 7.08 -20.91
C LYS A 97 -5.15 7.04 -21.16
N SER A 98 -5.94 6.69 -20.14
CA SER A 98 -7.38 6.54 -20.27
C SER A 98 -8.07 7.91 -20.33
N THR A 99 -8.92 8.11 -21.33
CA THR A 99 -9.85 9.25 -21.36
C THR A 99 -11.01 9.09 -20.37
N GLN A 100 -11.21 7.87 -19.84
CA GLN A 100 -12.22 7.56 -18.83
C GLN A 100 -11.55 7.50 -17.45
N GLN A 101 -11.88 8.45 -16.58
CA GLN A 101 -11.34 8.57 -15.22
C GLN A 101 -11.84 7.47 -14.26
N THR A 102 -12.67 6.52 -14.72
CA THR A 102 -13.36 5.54 -13.87
C THR A 102 -12.72 4.16 -13.80
N ASN A 103 -11.69 3.86 -14.61
CA ASN A 103 -11.11 2.51 -14.73
C ASN A 103 -10.53 1.94 -13.42
N TYR A 104 -10.30 2.82 -12.45
CA TYR A 104 -9.72 2.49 -11.15
C TYR A 104 -10.53 3.06 -9.98
N LEU A 105 -11.77 3.48 -10.24
CA LEU A 105 -12.68 3.90 -9.19
C LEU A 105 -13.31 2.66 -8.54
N SER A 106 -12.99 2.42 -7.28
CA SER A 106 -13.71 1.44 -6.48
C SER A 106 -14.99 2.09 -5.95
N GLN A 107 -16.15 1.67 -6.48
CA GLN A 107 -17.44 2.15 -6.01
C GLN A 107 -18.17 1.04 -5.25
N LEU A 108 -18.42 1.28 -3.97
CA LEU A 108 -19.30 0.44 -3.15
C LEU A 108 -20.69 1.07 -3.13
N LYS A 109 -21.72 0.28 -3.40
CA LYS A 109 -23.13 0.70 -3.35
C LYS A 109 -23.84 -0.12 -2.30
N TYR A 110 -24.57 0.56 -1.42
CA TYR A 110 -25.35 -0.06 -0.36
C TYR A 110 -26.80 0.39 -0.49
N GLU A 111 -27.71 -0.56 -0.37
CA GLU A 111 -29.14 -0.29 -0.25
C GLU A 111 -29.50 -0.26 1.24
N ILE A 112 -30.10 0.85 1.69
CA ILE A 112 -30.49 1.04 3.08
C ILE A 112 -32.01 1.06 3.12
N ASN A 113 -32.57 0.10 3.85
CA ASN A 113 -34.02 0.00 4.05
C ASN A 113 -34.42 0.79 5.30
N GLY A 114 -35.28 1.79 5.13
CA GLY A 114 -35.77 2.65 6.23
C GLY A 114 -35.42 4.12 6.03
N GLU A 115 -35.73 4.95 7.03
CA GLU A 115 -35.37 6.36 7.01
C GLU A 115 -33.88 6.54 7.34
N ILE A 116 -33.18 7.34 6.53
CA ILE A 116 -31.78 7.70 6.76
C ILE A 116 -31.68 9.20 7.02
N ASP A 117 -31.03 9.56 8.14
CA ASP A 117 -30.61 10.93 8.38
C ASP A 117 -29.28 11.17 7.63
N ILE A 118 -29.38 11.83 6.48
CA ILE A 118 -28.23 12.15 5.63
C ILE A 118 -27.23 13.07 6.34
N ALA A 119 -27.71 14.00 7.16
CA ALA A 119 -26.83 14.95 7.86
C ALA A 119 -26.02 14.23 8.93
N ALA A 120 -26.65 13.32 9.70
CA ALA A 120 -25.95 12.48 10.67
C ALA A 120 -24.93 11.55 9.98
N PHE A 121 -25.29 10.96 8.83
CA PHE A 121 -24.37 10.12 8.06
C PHE A 121 -23.14 10.88 7.57
N GLN A 122 -23.32 12.09 7.02
CA GLN A 122 -22.22 12.96 6.60
C GLN A 122 -21.28 13.31 7.76
N GLN A 123 -21.84 13.65 8.92
CA GLN A 123 -21.05 13.96 10.11
C GLN A 123 -20.24 12.76 10.59
N ALA A 124 -20.85 11.58 10.64
CA ALA A 124 -20.15 10.35 11.02
C ALA A 124 -19.00 10.02 10.06
N TRP A 125 -19.22 10.23 8.75
CA TRP A 125 -18.19 10.02 7.74
C TRP A 125 -17.01 10.99 7.90
N GLN A 126 -17.29 12.27 8.12
CA GLN A 126 -16.27 13.28 8.38
C GLN A 126 -15.45 12.94 9.64
N GLN A 127 -16.11 12.49 10.71
CA GLN A 127 -15.43 12.06 11.94
C GLN A 127 -14.52 10.85 11.71
N PHE A 128 -14.99 9.83 10.98
CA PHE A 128 -14.18 8.67 10.64
C PHE A 128 -12.94 9.05 9.81
N TYR A 129 -13.10 9.98 8.86
CA TYR A 129 -11.97 10.47 8.07
C TYR A 129 -10.93 11.18 8.94
N HIS A 130 -11.35 12.06 9.85
CA HIS A 130 -10.44 12.78 10.75
C HIS A 130 -9.70 11.84 11.72
N LEU A 131 -10.36 10.75 12.15
CA LEU A 131 -9.74 9.73 13.00
C LEU A 131 -8.71 8.87 12.25
N SER A 132 -8.97 8.55 10.99
CA SER A 132 -8.09 7.70 10.18
C SER A 132 -6.93 8.45 9.52
N ASN A 133 -7.07 9.76 9.29
CA ASN A 133 -6.03 10.63 8.76
C ASN A 133 -5.94 11.93 9.57
N PRO A 134 -5.36 11.89 10.78
CA PRO A 134 -5.30 13.05 11.69
C PRO A 134 -4.47 14.23 11.14
N SER A 135 -3.66 14.01 10.09
CA SER A 135 -2.77 15.01 9.50
C SER A 135 -3.38 15.78 8.31
N ASN A 136 -4.55 15.38 7.81
CA ASN A 136 -5.10 15.88 6.54
C ASN A 136 -6.39 16.69 6.76
N CYS A 137 -6.27 18.02 6.76
CA CYS A 137 -7.42 18.92 6.61
C CYS A 137 -7.67 19.12 5.11
N VAL A 138 -8.38 18.19 4.47
CA VAL A 138 -8.85 18.38 3.09
C VAL A 138 -10.35 18.65 3.12
N GLU A 139 -10.75 19.66 2.35
CA GLU A 139 -12.10 20.20 2.26
C GLU A 139 -13.15 19.16 1.88
N ASP A 140 -14.31 19.31 2.51
CA ASP A 140 -15.63 18.74 2.23
C ASP A 140 -15.72 17.77 1.03
N ILE A 141 -15.81 16.48 1.34
CA ILE A 141 -16.38 15.49 0.41
C ILE A 141 -17.85 15.85 0.25
N ARG A 142 -18.19 16.62 -0.78
CA ARG A 142 -19.59 16.83 -1.18
C ARG A 142 -20.12 15.51 -1.75
N LEU A 143 -21.02 14.90 -0.97
CA LEU A 143 -21.96 13.88 -1.45
C LEU A 143 -23.05 14.52 -2.31
#